data_AF-A0A7X9WN63-F1
#
_entry.id   AF-A0A7X9WN63-F1
#
_cell.length_a   1.000
_cell.length_b   1.000
_cell.length_c   1.000
_cell.angle_alpha   90.00
_cell.angle_beta   90.00
_cell.angle_gamma   90.00
#
_symmetry.space_group_name_H-M   'P 1'
#
loop_
_entity.id
_entity.type
_entity.pdbx_description
1 polymer ?
#
loop_
_entity_poly.entity_id
_entity_poly.type
_entity_poly.pdbx_seq_one_letter_code
_entity_poly.pdbx_strand_id
1 'polypeptide(L)' 'MPEDIEYYRRRERQERESADRTEDIGARRIHLEMADRYSARLRDAANVPPPAATA' A
#
# COMPACT_ATOMS: atom_id res chain seq x y z
N MET A 1 9.54 -5.61 -7.85
CA MET A 1 9.01 -6.30 -9.05
C MET A 1 7.66 -5.68 -9.40
N PRO A 2 7.24 -5.60 -10.67
CA PRO A 2 5.96 -4.99 -11.07
C PRO A 2 4.73 -5.65 -10.40
N GLU A 3 4.81 -6.94 -10.09
CA GLU A 3 3.77 -7.68 -9.35
C GLU A 3 3.55 -7.14 -7.92
N ASP A 4 4.61 -6.66 -7.27
CA ASP A 4 4.51 -6.06 -5.93
C ASP A 4 3.71 -4.75 -5.97
N ILE A 5 3.87 -3.95 -7.04
CA ILE A 5 3.23 -2.64 -7.18
C ILE A 5 1.72 -2.78 -7.38
N GLU A 6 1.28 -3.68 -8.25
CA GLU A 6 -0.15 -3.93 -8.44
C GLU A 6 -0.80 -4.53 -7.19
N TYR A 7 -0.09 -5.44 -6.52
CA TYR A 7 -0.53 -5.99 -5.24
C TYR A 7 -0.74 -4.88 -4.20
N TYR A 8 0.26 -4.01 -3.98
CA TYR A 8 0.14 -2.94 -2.99
C TYR A 8 -0.95 -1.92 -3.36
N ARG A 9 -1.12 -1.57 -4.64
CA ARG A 9 -2.23 -0.69 -5.09
C ARG A 9 -3.59 -1.30 -4.81
N ARG A 10 -3.76 -2.58 -5.15
CA ARG A 10 -5.03 -3.28 -4.94
C ARG A 10 -5.36 -3.35 -3.44
N ARG A 11 -4.36 -3.67 -2.61
CA ARG A 11 -4.55 -3.77 -1.15
C ARG A 11 -4.83 -2.40 -0.52
N GLU A 12 -4.10 -1.35 -0.89
CA GLU A 12 -4.39 0.01 -0.42
C GLU A 12 -5.87 0.38 -0.65
N ARG A 13 -6.37 0.18 -1.88
CA ARG A 13 -7.74 0.49 -2.24
C ARG A 13 -8.76 -0.31 -1.41
N GLN A 14 -8.52 -1.61 -1.22
CA GLN A 14 -9.39 -2.48 -0.43
C GLN A 14 -9.47 -2.08 1.04
N GLU A 15 -8.35 -1.69 1.64
CA GLU A 15 -8.33 -1.24 3.03
C GLU A 15 -9.07 0.09 3.18
N ARG A 16 -8.91 1.05 2.25
CA ARG A 16 -9.70 2.29 2.24
C ARG A 16 -11.21 2.01 2.12
N GLU A 17 -11.62 1.15 1.19
CA GLU A 17 -13.03 0.75 1.04
C GLU A 17 -13.58 0.00 2.24
N SER A 18 -12.72 -0.71 2.99
CA SER A 18 -13.13 -1.39 4.23
C SER A 18 -13.29 -0.38 5.37
N ALA A 19 -12.35 0.57 5.49
CA ALA A 19 -12.46 1.68 6.45
C ALA A 19 -13.73 2.51 6.26
N ASP A 20 -14.16 2.74 5.01
CA ASP A 20 -15.36 3.51 4.70
C ASP A 20 -16.66 2.76 5.03
N ARG A 21 -16.64 1.42 5.00
CA ARG A 21 -17.81 0.57 5.28
C ARG A 21 -17.91 0.12 6.74
N THR A 22 -16.83 0.28 7.51
CA THR A 22 -16.75 -0.14 8.91
C THR A 22 -17.29 0.94 9.85
N GLU A 23 -18.28 0.57 10.67
CA GLU A 23 -18.84 1.45 11.70
C GLU A 23 -18.00 1.49 12.99
N ASP A 24 -17.24 0.41 13.26
CA ASP A 24 -16.35 0.34 14.42
C ASP A 24 -15.12 1.24 14.24
N ILE A 25 -14.98 2.22 15.13
CA ILE A 25 -13.90 3.22 15.06
C ILE A 25 -12.51 2.57 15.16
N GLY A 26 -12.38 1.50 15.96
CA GLY A 26 -11.11 0.78 16.13
C GLY A 26 -10.70 0.06 14.85
N ALA A 27 -11.60 -0.74 14.29
CA ALA A 27 -11.39 -1.47 13.04
C ALA A 27 -11.18 -0.50 11.86
N ARG A 28 -11.93 0.61 11.80
CA ARG A 28 -11.71 1.66 10.80
C ARG A 28 -10.28 2.21 10.88
N ARG A 29 -9.77 2.47 12.08
CA ARG A 29 -8.41 2.98 12.29
C ARG A 29 -7.35 1.98 11.82
N ILE A 30 -7.57 0.68 12.07
CA ILE A 30 -6.68 -0.39 11.61
C ILE A 30 -6.65 -0.45 10.08
N HIS A 31 -7.81 -0.40 9.42
CA HIS A 31 -7.88 -0.37 7.96
C HIS A 31 -7.15 0.83 7.36
N LEU A 32 -7.31 2.03 7.95
CA LEU A 32 -6.58 3.22 7.50
C LEU A 32 -5.06 3.06 7.68
N GLU A 33 -4.60 2.54 8.83
CA GLU A 33 -3.17 2.30 9.06
C GLU A 33 -2.60 1.30 8.04
N MET A 34 -3.35 0.26 7.71
CA MET A 34 -2.95 -0.72 6.69
C MET A 34 -2.88 -0.08 5.30
N ALA A 35 -3.85 0.77 4.93
CA ALA A 35 -3.81 1.52 3.68
C ALA A 35 -2.56 2.41 3.59
N ASP A 36 -2.21 3.12 4.67
CA ASP A 36 -1.03 3.98 4.71
C ASP A 36 0.27 3.17 4.57
N ARG A 37 0.35 1.98 5.16
CA ARG A 37 1.50 1.07 4.99
C ARG A 37 1.67 0.63 3.54
N TYR A 38 0.58 0.29 2.84
CA TYR A 38 0.65 -0.06 1.42
C TYR A 38 1.03 1.14 0.55
N SER A 39 0.52 2.33 0.88
CA SER A 39 0.90 3.58 0.22
C SER A 39 2.39 3.88 0.37
N ALA A 40 2.97 3.65 1.55
CA ALA A 40 4.41 3.77 1.79
C ALA A 40 5.21 2.78 0.92
N ARG A 41 4.81 1.50 0.87
CA ARG A 41 5.46 0.50 0.00
C ARG A 41 5.41 0.87 -1.48
N LEU A 42 4.33 1.51 -1.94
CA LEU A 42 4.23 2.02 -3.31
C LEU A 42 5.21 3.14 -3.59
N ARG A 43 5.39 4.07 -2.65
CA ARG A 43 6.37 5.15 -2.76
C ARG A 43 7.79 4.58 -2.79
N ASP A 44 8.10 3.64 -1.90
CA ASP A 44 9.40 2.98 -1.87
C ASP A 44 9.68 2.27 -3.19
N ALA A 45 8.71 1.51 -3.71
CA ALA A 45 8.83 0.81 -4.99
C ALA A 45 9.02 1.76 -6.18
N ALA A 46 8.39 2.94 -6.16
CA ALA A 46 8.59 3.97 -7.17
C ALA A 46 9.97 4.65 -7.08
N ASN A 47 10.59 4.62 -5.89
CA ASN A 47 11.85 5.28 -5.60
C ASN A 47 13.05 4.31 -5.60
N VAL A 48 12.88 3.05 -6.02
CA VAL A 48 13.98 2.11 -6.21
C VAL A 48 14.75 2.52 -7.47
N PRO A 49 15.99 3.04 -7.37
CA PRO A 49 16.81 3.25 -8.55
C PRO A 49 17.09 1.91 -9.24
N PRO A 50 17.18 1.86 -10.58
CA PRO A 50 17.54 0.63 -11.28
C PRO A 50 18.86 0.08 -10.69
N PRO A 51 19.02 -1.25 -10.59
CA PRO A 51 20.25 -1.83 -10.06
C PRO A 51 21.43 -1.25 -10.85
N ALA A 52 22.43 -0.73 -10.12
CA ALA A 52 23.62 -0.16 -10.72
C ALA A 52 24.21 -1.17 -11.71
N ALA A 53 24.25 -0.81 -12.99
CA ALA A 53 24.87 -1.64 -14.01
C ALA A 53 26.34 -1.82 -13.62
N THR A 54 26.70 -3.04 -13.18
CA THR A 54 28.08 -3.45 -13.06
C THR A 54 28.70 -3.40 -14.46
N ALA A 55 29.59 -2.43 -14.65
CA ALA A 55 30.45 -2.28 -15.82
C ALA A 55 31.55 -3.34 -15.83
#